data_AF-A0A418WAD7-F1
#
_entry.id   AF-A0A418WAD7-F1
#
_cell.length_a   1.000
_cell.length_b   1.000
_cell.length_c   1.000
_cell.angle_alpha   90.00
_cell.angle_beta   90.00
_cell.angle_gamma   90.00
#
_symmetry.space_group_name_H-M   'P 1'
#
loop_
_entity.id
_entity.type
_entity.pdbx_description
1 polymer ?
#
loop_
_entity_poly.entity_id
_entity_poly.type
_entity_poly.pdbx_seq_one_letter_code
_entity_poly.pdbx_strand_id
1 'polypeptide(L)'
;MKAVLLYKRRHVLAENAFAELVLWRLPAPVPPSPHGLKYRLAYVVDGVCVLRYDNERGKGDHRHFGDVESAYAFSDPETLLADFWADVARWNDENRGS
;
A
#
# COMPACT_ATOMS: atom_id res chain seq x y z
N MET A 1 12.73 -8.08 -20.09
CA MET A 1 12.04 -6.77 -20.02
C MET A 1 12.04 -6.33 -18.55
N LYS A 2 12.26 -5.05 -18.23
CA LYS A 2 12.42 -4.57 -16.84
C LYS A 2 11.10 -4.02 -16.30
N ALA A 3 10.97 -3.92 -14.97
CA ALA A 3 9.84 -3.26 -14.34
C ALA A 3 9.79 -1.77 -14.75
N VAL A 4 8.59 -1.27 -15.04
CA VAL A 4 8.34 0.14 -15.40
C VAL A 4 7.67 0.83 -14.24
N LEU A 5 8.25 1.92 -13.76
CA LEU A 5 7.62 2.75 -12.72
C LEU A 5 6.41 3.47 -13.32
N LEU A 6 5.21 3.22 -12.78
CA LEU A 6 3.97 3.86 -13.20
C LEU A 6 3.64 5.07 -12.34
N TYR A 7 3.87 4.94 -11.03
CA TYR A 7 3.51 5.96 -10.05
C TYR A 7 4.50 5.95 -8.90
N LYS A 8 4.97 7.13 -8.50
CA LYS A 8 5.76 7.33 -7.28
C LYS A 8 5.42 8.69 -6.72
N ARG A 9 4.69 8.72 -5.60
CA ARG A 9 4.31 9.98 -4.95
C ARG A 9 4.38 9.84 -3.45
N ARG A 10 4.86 10.91 -2.80
CA ARG A 10 4.70 11.13 -1.37
C ARG A 10 3.64 12.21 -1.16
N HIS A 11 2.69 11.94 -0.28
CA HIS A 11 1.67 12.89 0.17
C HIS A 11 1.93 13.19 1.63
N VAL A 12 2.29 14.43 1.94
CA VAL A 12 2.42 14.90 3.33
C VAL A 12 1.01 15.22 3.83
N LEU A 13 0.59 14.58 4.91
CA LEU A 13 -0.77 14.68 5.45
C LEU A 13 -0.81 15.48 6.76
N ALA A 14 0.27 15.45 7.54
CA ALA A 14 0.51 16.26 8.73
C ALA A 14 2.02 16.44 8.97
N GLU A 15 2.39 17.20 10.00
CA GLU A 15 3.82 17.38 10.38
C GLU A 15 4.51 16.05 10.70
N ASN A 16 3.78 15.12 11.31
CA ASN A 16 4.27 13.80 11.70
C ASN A 16 3.75 12.66 10.79
N ALA A 17 3.00 12.95 9.73
CA ALA A 17 2.30 11.93 8.95
C ALA A 17 2.44 12.11 7.44
N PHE A 18 2.78 11.03 6.74
CA PHE A 18 2.83 11.01 5.27
C PHE A 18 2.48 9.65 4.70
N ALA A 19 1.96 9.64 3.48
CA ALA A 19 1.76 8.43 2.68
C ALA A 19 2.78 8.38 1.54
N GLU A 20 3.42 7.24 1.33
CA GLU A 20 4.31 6.96 0.20
C GLU A 20 3.75 5.85 -0.67
N LEU A 21 3.49 6.17 -1.94
CA LEU A 21 2.78 5.32 -2.87
C LEU A 21 3.69 5.04 -4.06
N VAL A 22 3.99 3.77 -4.30
CA VAL A 22 4.82 3.34 -5.42
C VAL A 22 4.17 2.17 -6.15
N LEU A 23 4.02 2.32 -7.47
CA LEU A 23 3.39 1.34 -8.35
C LEU A 23 4.30 1.08 -9.56
N TRP A 24 4.50 -0.20 -9.87
CA TRP A 24 5.26 -0.63 -11.04
C TRP A 24 4.45 -1.60 -11.90
N ARG A 25 4.64 -1.51 -13.21
CA ARG A 25 4.25 -2.56 -14.17
C ARG A 25 5.40 -3.55 -14.31
N LEU A 26 5.11 -4.82 -14.05
CA LEU A 26 6.02 -5.92 -14.26
C LEU A 26 5.83 -6.53 -15.65
N PRO A 27 6.90 -7.12 -16.22
CA PRO A 27 6.82 -7.81 -17.51
C PRO A 27 6.02 -9.13 -17.45
N ALA A 28 5.88 -9.71 -16.26
CA ALA A 28 5.09 -10.90 -15.98
C ALA A 28 4.58 -10.83 -14.53
N PRO A 29 3.45 -11.48 -14.21
CA PRO A 29 2.98 -11.63 -12.84
C PRO A 29 4.01 -12.28 -11.92
N VAL A 30 3.94 -11.97 -10.62
CA VAL A 30 4.77 -12.59 -9.59
C VAL A 30 3.88 -13.47 -8.73
N PRO A 31 3.94 -14.80 -8.87
CA PRO A 31 3.12 -15.69 -8.06
C PRO A 31 3.30 -15.45 -6.55
N PRO A 32 2.22 -15.52 -5.76
CA PRO A 32 0.87 -15.94 -6.17
C PRO A 32 -0.01 -14.84 -6.79
N SER A 33 0.44 -13.59 -6.90
CA SER A 33 -0.35 -12.52 -7.53
C SER A 33 -0.55 -12.79 -9.04
N PRO A 34 -1.81 -12.82 -9.53
CA PRO A 34 -2.12 -13.16 -10.92
C PRO A 34 -1.91 -12.00 -11.90
N HIS A 35 -1.56 -10.80 -11.42
CA HIS A 35 -1.41 -9.59 -12.23
C HIS A 35 0.04 -9.13 -12.37
N GLY A 36 0.32 -8.42 -13.47
CA GLY A 36 1.62 -7.82 -13.78
C GLY A 36 1.89 -6.49 -13.07
N LEU A 37 1.42 -6.32 -11.84
CA LEU A 37 1.65 -5.10 -11.05
C LEU A 37 2.44 -5.44 -9.79
N LYS A 38 3.38 -4.57 -9.44
CA LYS A 38 4.02 -4.54 -8.12
C LYS A 38 3.63 -3.25 -7.45
N TYR A 39 3.37 -3.28 -6.15
CA TYR A 39 3.05 -2.06 -5.42
C TYR A 39 3.62 -2.07 -4.01
N ARG A 40 3.79 -0.86 -3.48
CA ARG A 40 4.07 -0.57 -2.08
C ARG A 40 3.41 0.76 -1.77
N LEU A 41 2.30 0.71 -1.03
CA LEU A 41 1.64 1.88 -0.46
C LEU A 41 1.87 1.82 1.05
N ALA A 42 2.44 2.86 1.63
CA ALA A 42 2.75 2.91 3.06
C ALA A 42 2.21 4.21 3.65
N TYR A 43 1.56 4.12 4.81
CA TYR A 43 1.23 5.27 5.63
C TYR A 43 2.11 5.27 6.87
N VAL A 44 2.78 6.38 7.12
CA VAL A 44 3.72 6.56 8.21
C VAL A 44 3.23 7.67 9.12
N VAL A 45 3.16 7.40 10.42
CA VAL A 45 2.79 8.35 11.49
C VAL A 45 3.86 8.24 12.57
N ASP A 46 4.42 9.37 13.01
CA ASP A 46 5.50 9.45 14.01
C ASP A 46 6.70 8.52 13.68
N GLY A 47 7.00 8.38 12.39
CA GLY A 47 8.08 7.51 11.90
C GLY A 47 7.74 6.02 11.87
N VAL A 48 6.55 5.61 12.30
CA VAL A 48 6.08 4.22 12.30
C VAL A 48 5.19 3.96 11.08
N CYS A 49 5.46 2.88 10.34
CA CYS A 49 4.62 2.44 9.23
C CYS A 49 3.37 1.72 9.77
N VAL A 50 2.27 2.46 9.90
CA VAL A 50 1.03 1.99 10.52
C VAL A 50 0.07 1.30 9.56
N LEU A 51 0.21 1.56 8.26
CA LEU A 51 -0.54 0.89 7.19
C LEU A 51 0.40 0.55 6.05
N ARG A 52 0.32 -0.66 5.51
CA ARG A 52 1.07 -1.03 4.31
C ARG A 52 0.25 -1.93 3.42
N TYR A 53 0.21 -1.63 2.13
CA TYR A 53 -0.28 -2.52 1.08
C TYR A 53 0.90 -2.89 0.20
N ASP A 54 1.20 -4.18 0.08
CA ASP A 54 2.21 -4.66 -0.85
C ASP A 54 1.88 -6.05 -1.38
N ASN A 55 2.65 -6.50 -2.37
CA ASN A 55 2.53 -7.84 -2.93
C ASN A 55 3.88 -8.56 -3.02
N GLU A 56 4.49 -8.75 -1.85
CA GLU A 56 5.73 -9.49 -1.71
C GLU A 56 5.67 -10.88 -2.39
N ARG A 57 6.77 -11.23 -3.07
CA ARG A 57 6.92 -12.53 -3.73
C ARG A 57 6.75 -13.64 -2.70
N GLY A 58 5.87 -14.60 -2.98
CA GLY A 58 5.60 -15.73 -2.09
C GLY A 58 4.41 -15.53 -1.14
N LYS A 59 3.97 -14.29 -0.88
CA LYS A 59 2.75 -14.01 -0.09
C LYS A 59 1.57 -13.60 -0.97
N GLY A 60 1.85 -12.88 -2.06
CA GLY A 60 0.82 -12.25 -2.86
C GLY A 60 0.34 -10.96 -2.23
N ASP A 61 -0.81 -10.50 -2.71
CA ASP A 61 -1.43 -9.24 -2.32
C ASP A 61 -1.89 -9.30 -0.85
N HIS A 62 -1.37 -8.39 -0.04
CA HIS A 62 -1.71 -8.32 1.38
C HIS A 62 -1.63 -6.90 1.91
N ARG A 63 -2.25 -6.69 3.07
CA ARG A 63 -2.18 -5.44 3.82
C ARG A 63 -1.76 -5.67 5.27
N HIS A 64 -1.09 -4.68 5.82
CA HIS A 64 -0.72 -4.53 7.23
C HIS A 64 -1.53 -3.36 7.77
N PHE A 65 -2.30 -3.57 8.83
CA PHE A 65 -3.02 -2.53 9.55
C PHE A 65 -2.61 -2.61 11.02
N GLY A 66 -1.76 -1.67 11.47
CA GLY A 66 -0.98 -1.84 12.69
C GLY A 66 -0.14 -3.12 12.63
N ASP A 67 -0.25 -3.97 13.64
CA ASP A 67 0.45 -5.26 13.74
C ASP A 67 -0.29 -6.41 13.03
N VAL A 68 -1.45 -6.15 12.42
CA VAL A 68 -2.29 -7.19 11.81
C VAL A 68 -1.99 -7.28 10.30
N GLU A 69 -1.43 -8.42 9.89
CA GLU A 69 -1.27 -8.80 8.48
C GLU A 69 -2.50 -9.60 8.01
N SER A 70 -3.04 -9.25 6.84
CA SER A 70 -4.18 -9.94 6.22
C SER A 70 -4.08 -9.97 4.70
N ALA A 71 -4.61 -11.03 4.07
CA ALA A 71 -4.68 -11.11 2.62
C ALA A 71 -5.53 -9.96 2.05
N TYR A 72 -5.12 -9.44 0.89
CA TYR A 72 -5.82 -8.37 0.19
C TYR A 72 -6.28 -8.88 -1.18
N ALA A 73 -7.58 -8.81 -1.43
CA ALA A 73 -8.16 -9.23 -2.71
C ALA A 73 -7.99 -8.11 -3.74
N PHE A 74 -6.86 -8.10 -4.45
CA PHE A 74 -6.60 -7.11 -5.50
C PHE A 74 -7.65 -7.20 -6.62
N SER A 75 -8.23 -6.04 -6.97
CA SER A 75 -9.11 -5.88 -8.15
C SER A 75 -8.39 -5.15 -9.28
N ASP A 76 -8.07 -3.88 -9.05
CA ASP A 76 -7.48 -2.97 -10.02
C ASP A 76 -6.76 -1.81 -9.30
N PRO A 77 -5.91 -1.02 -10.00
CA PRO A 77 -5.16 0.07 -9.38
C PRO A 77 -6.01 1.18 -8.75
N GLU A 78 -7.21 1.45 -9.27
CA GLU A 78 -8.07 2.53 -8.76
C GLU A 78 -8.68 2.09 -7.42
N THR A 79 -9.20 0.86 -7.37
CA THR A 79 -9.70 0.22 -6.14
C THR A 79 -8.59 0.10 -5.09
N LEU A 80 -7.38 -0.31 -5.47
CA LEU A 80 -6.21 -0.37 -4.57
C LEU A 80 -5.93 0.99 -3.90
N LEU A 81 -5.98 2.08 -4.68
CA LEU A 81 -5.77 3.43 -4.14
C LEU A 81 -6.93 3.86 -3.24
N ALA A 82 -8.17 3.59 -3.64
CA ALA A 82 -9.35 3.93 -2.85
C ALA A 82 -9.36 3.22 -1.49
N ASP A 83 -9.10 1.91 -1.48
CA ASP A 83 -9.03 1.11 -0.26
C ASP A 83 -7.90 1.59 0.66
N PHE A 84 -6.73 1.89 0.11
CA PHE A 84 -5.61 2.42 0.89
C PHE A 84 -5.98 3.74 1.56
N TRP A 85 -6.59 4.68 0.83
CA TRP A 85 -7.00 5.97 1.40
C TRP A 85 -8.13 5.84 2.42
N ALA A 86 -9.06 4.90 2.23
CA ALA A 86 -10.08 4.60 3.22
C ALA A 86 -9.47 4.07 4.52
N ASP A 87 -8.48 3.18 4.45
CA ASP A 87 -7.78 2.68 5.64
C ASP A 87 -6.89 3.75 6.29
N VAL A 88 -6.30 4.69 5.54
CA VAL A 88 -5.62 5.88 6.10
C VAL A 88 -6.60 6.74 6.90
N ALA A 89 -7.77 7.03 6.33
CA ALA A 89 -8.80 7.81 7.01
C ALA A 89 -9.29 7.09 8.27
N ARG A 90 -9.51 5.77 8.19
CA ARG A 90 -9.88 4.93 9.33
C ARG A 90 -8.82 4.92 10.42
N TRP A 91 -7.54 4.74 10.08
CA TRP A 91 -6.44 4.79 11.05
C TRP A 91 -6.45 6.11 11.82
N ASN A 92 -6.57 7.23 11.10
CA ASN A 92 -6.59 8.55 11.71
C ASN A 92 -7.80 8.75 12.61
N ASP A 93 -8.93 8.14 12.31
CA ASP A 93 -10.12 8.20 13.14
C ASP A 93 -10.01 7.37 14.41
N GLU A 94 -9.51 6.14 14.30
CA GLU A 94 -9.33 5.20 15.41
C GLU A 94 -8.21 5.61 16.38
N ASN A 95 -7.22 6.41 15.92
CA ASN A 95 -6.04 6.80 16.70
C ASN A 95 -6.01 8.30 17.04
N ARG A 96 -7.15 9.02 16.94
CA ARG A 96 -7.22 10.45 17.30
C ARG A 96 -6.78 10.66 18.76
N GLY A 97 -5.76 11.48 18.97
CA GLY A 97 -5.29 11.88 20.30
C GLY A 97 -4.17 11.03 20.89
N SER A 98 -3.54 10.18 20.07
CA SER A 98 -2.27 9.50 20.40
C SER A 98 -1.09 10.46 20.33
#